data_AF-A0A0N1LFB5-F1
#
_entry.id   AF-A0A0N1LFB5-F1
#
_cell.length_a   1.000
_cell.length_b   1.000
_cell.length_c   1.000
_cell.angle_alpha   90.00
_cell.angle_beta   90.00
_cell.angle_gamma   90.00
#
_symmetry.space_group_name_H-M   'P 1'
#
loop_
_entity.id
_entity.type
_entity.pdbx_description
1 polymer ?
#
loop_
_entity_poly.entity_id
_entity_poly.type
_entity_poly.pdbx_seq_one_letter_code
_entity_poly.pdbx_strand_id
1 'polypeptide(L)'
;MITITAAELQKKFGRYREAAIRQPVAITHHGRDSLVLLSAEEYARLKSFDDRKAYFAWELPDDVVEALDTIEISEDATQFDHEYK
;
A
#
# COMPACT_ATOMS: atom_id res chain seq x y z
N MET A 1 -5.89 12.91 -9.14
CA MET A 1 -4.44 12.86 -8.84
C MET A 1 -3.72 13.67 -9.91
N ILE A 2 -2.79 14.53 -9.50
CA ILE A 2 -1.90 15.25 -10.42
C ILE A 2 -0.48 14.69 -10.29
N THR A 3 0.28 14.69 -11.38
CA THR A 3 1.67 14.22 -11.41
C THR A 3 2.60 15.38 -11.73
N ILE A 4 3.67 15.53 -10.95
CA ILE A 4 4.67 16.60 -11.10
C ILE A 4 6.07 16.02 -10.95
N THR A 5 7.07 16.79 -11.35
CA THR A 5 8.47 16.49 -11.05
C THR A 5 8.87 16.99 -9.67
N ALA A 6 9.92 16.40 -9.08
CA ALA A 6 10.53 16.93 -7.86
C ALA A 6 10.95 18.40 -8.00
N ALA A 7 11.43 18.80 -9.18
CA ALA A 7 11.82 20.18 -9.46
C ALA A 7 10.62 21.15 -9.45
N GLU A 8 9.46 20.75 -9.96
CA GLU A 8 8.24 21.55 -9.87
C GLU A 8 7.73 21.68 -8.44
N LEU A 9 7.79 20.60 -7.67
CA LEU A 9 7.43 20.61 -6.26
C LEU A 9 8.26 21.63 -5.47
N GLN A 10 9.59 21.63 -5.67
CA GLN A 10 10.49 22.60 -5.02
C GLN A 10 10.15 24.04 -5.41
N LYS A 11 9.93 24.31 -6.70
CA LYS A 11 9.66 25.68 -7.21
C LYS A 11 8.30 26.22 -6.79
N LYS A 12 7.28 25.36 -6.64
CA LYS A 12 5.88 25.77 -6.40
C LYS A 12 5.27 25.04 -5.20
N PHE A 13 6.05 24.87 -4.13
CA PHE A 13 5.67 24.05 -2.98
C PHE A 13 4.30 24.43 -2.40
N GLY A 14 4.03 25.72 -2.18
CA GLY A 14 2.75 26.18 -1.62
C GLY A 14 1.53 25.74 -2.43
N ARG A 15 1.60 25.84 -3.76
CA ARG A 15 0.53 25.43 -4.68
C ARG A 15 0.26 23.93 -4.57
N TYR A 16 1.31 23.12 -4.57
CA TYR A 16 1.16 21.66 -4.54
C TYR A 16 0.83 21.13 -3.15
N ARG A 17 1.27 21.80 -2.09
CA ARG A 17 0.78 21.57 -0.72
C ARG A 17 -0.72 21.80 -0.63
N GLU A 18 -1.24 22.90 -1.18
CA GLU A 18 -2.68 23.17 -1.16
C GLU A 18 -3.45 22.15 -2.02
N ALA A 19 -2.91 21.76 -3.18
CA ALA A 19 -3.48 20.69 -3.98
C ALA A 19 -3.56 19.36 -3.22
N ALA A 20 -2.51 19.02 -2.44
CA ALA A 20 -2.42 17.81 -1.62
C ALA A 20 -3.45 17.75 -0.49
N ILE A 21 -4.02 18.89 -0.07
CA ILE A 21 -5.16 18.91 0.86
C ILE A 21 -6.41 18.32 0.21
N ARG A 22 -6.60 18.52 -1.10
CA ARG A 22 -7.82 18.12 -1.83
C ARG A 22 -7.67 16.82 -2.61
N GLN A 23 -6.46 16.45 -3.03
CA GLN A 23 -6.20 15.25 -3.81
C GLN A 23 -4.73 14.81 -3.73
N PRO A 24 -4.40 13.52 -3.97
CA PRO A 24 -3.03 13.06 -4.06
C PRO A 24 -2.23 13.76 -5.17
N VAL A 25 -0.95 14.04 -4.88
CA VAL A 25 0.03 14.57 -5.84
C VAL A 25 1.17 13.58 -5.99
N ALA A 26 1.25 12.91 -7.14
CA ALA A 26 2.38 12.05 -7.47
C ALA A 26 3.59 12.90 -7.86
N ILE A 27 4.75 12.53 -7.36
CA ILE A 27 6.02 13.19 -7.59
C ILE A 27 6.92 12.20 -8.28
N THR A 28 7.42 12.60 -9.45
CA THR A 28 8.29 11.78 -10.29
C THR A 28 9.75 12.14 -10.11
N HIS A 29 10.60 11.13 -10.24
CA HIS A 29 12.05 11.24 -10.36
C HIS A 29 12.52 10.39 -11.54
N HIS A 30 13.23 10.99 -12.50
CA HIS A 30 13.62 10.33 -13.76
C HIS A 30 12.45 9.63 -14.50
N GLY A 31 11.26 10.24 -14.49
CA GLY A 31 10.09 9.73 -15.23
C GLY A 31 9.33 8.58 -14.55
N ARG A 32 9.71 8.17 -13.34
CA ARG A 32 8.96 7.21 -12.52
C ARG A 32 8.38 7.88 -11.29
N ASP A 33 7.17 7.48 -10.91
CA ASP A 33 6.55 7.88 -9.65
C ASP A 33 7.46 7.43 -8.50
N SER A 34 7.98 8.38 -7.73
CA SER A 34 8.90 8.11 -6.62
C SER A 34 8.25 8.36 -5.27
N LEU A 35 7.34 9.34 -5.18
CA LEU A 35 6.65 9.72 -3.95
C LEU A 35 5.22 10.19 -4.26
N VAL A 36 4.36 10.17 -3.23
CA VAL A 36 3.04 10.81 -3.28
C VAL A 36 2.91 11.75 -2.09
N LEU A 37 2.54 13.00 -2.33
CA LEU A 37 2.18 13.95 -1.28
C LEU A 37 0.68 13.86 -1.00
N LEU A 38 0.34 13.70 0.28
CA LEU A 38 -1.01 13.65 0.82
C LEU A 38 -1.15 14.65 1.97
N SER A 39 -2.40 15.02 2.28
CA SER A 39 -2.69 15.67 3.55
C SER A 39 -2.37 14.71 4.72
N ALA A 40 -2.01 15.26 5.87
CA ALA A 40 -1.79 14.45 7.07
C ALA A 40 -3.06 13.69 7.49
N GLU A 41 -4.23 14.29 7.32
CA GLU A 41 -5.54 13.66 7.58
C GLU A 41 -5.76 12.45 6.67
N GLU A 42 -5.51 12.59 5.37
CA GLU A 42 -5.70 11.49 4.42
C GLU A 42 -4.67 10.37 4.66
N TYR A 43 -3.43 10.72 4.96
CA TYR A 43 -2.42 9.73 5.37
C TYR A 43 -2.86 8.97 6.62
N ALA A 44 -3.37 9.66 7.65
CA ALA A 44 -3.86 9.04 8.88
C ALA A 44 -5.08 8.15 8.60
N ARG A 45 -6.01 8.59 7.74
CA ARG A 45 -7.16 7.80 7.29
C ARG A 45 -6.70 6.51 6.62
N LEU A 46 -5.80 6.59 5.65
CA LEU A 46 -5.23 5.41 4.97
C LEU A 46 -4.49 4.50 5.96
N LYS A 47 -3.72 5.08 6.89
CA LYS A 47 -3.00 4.30 7.89
C LYS A 47 -3.94 3.60 8.88
N SER A 48 -5.12 4.17 9.14
CA SER A 48 -6.12 3.53 10.01
C SER A 48 -6.75 2.28 9.39
N PHE A 49 -6.73 2.16 8.06
CA PHE A 49 -7.13 0.93 7.34
C PHE A 49 -5.98 -0.07 7.19
N ASP A 50 -4.76 0.28 7.59
CA ASP A 50 -3.62 -0.62 7.59
C ASP A 50 -3.63 -1.45 8.88
N ASP A 51 -4.51 -2.44 8.91
CA ASP A 51 -4.71 -3.38 10.02
C ASP A 51 -3.78 -4.62 9.95
N ARG A 52 -2.93 -4.68 8.92
CA ARG A 52 -1.97 -5.77 8.71
C ARG A 52 -1.05 -5.89 9.92
N LYS A 53 -0.99 -7.11 10.45
CA LYS A 53 -0.11 -7.48 11.56
C LYS A 53 0.76 -8.66 11.14
N ALA A 54 2.02 -8.61 11.54
CA ALA A 54 2.91 -9.75 11.44
C ALA A 54 2.68 -10.65 12.65
N TYR A 55 2.46 -11.94 12.41
CA TYR A 55 2.31 -12.97 13.41
C TYR A 55 3.36 -14.05 13.18
N PHE A 56 3.88 -14.65 14.24
CA PHE A 56 4.46 -15.99 14.09
C PHE A 56 3.33 -16.99 13.77
N ALA A 57 3.66 -18.09 13.11
CA ALA A 57 2.65 -19.09 12.71
C ALA A 57 1.82 -19.61 13.90
N TRP A 58 2.43 -19.71 15.09
CA TRP A 58 1.76 -20.15 16.33
C TRP A 58 1.04 -19.03 17.09
N GLU A 59 1.09 -17.78 16.62
CA GLU A 59 0.38 -16.63 17.19
C GLU A 59 -0.79 -16.18 16.32
N LEU A 60 -1.06 -16.89 15.21
CA LEU A 60 -2.15 -16.56 14.31
C LEU A 60 -3.49 -16.60 15.06
N PRO A 61 -4.33 -15.57 14.94
CA PRO A 61 -5.68 -15.58 15.48
C PRO A 61 -6.53 -16.71 14.90
N ASP A 62 -7.40 -17.30 15.71
CA ASP A 62 -8.25 -18.42 15.31
C ASP A 62 -9.13 -18.08 14.09
N ASP A 63 -9.67 -16.87 14.02
CA ASP A 63 -10.49 -16.40 12.89
C ASP A 63 -9.70 -16.33 11.57
N VAL A 64 -8.40 -16.03 11.64
CA VAL A 64 -7.52 -16.06 10.47
C VAL A 64 -7.23 -17.51 10.06
N VAL A 65 -7.02 -18.42 11.01
CA VAL A 65 -6.82 -19.85 10.72
C VAL A 65 -8.07 -20.45 10.07
N GLU A 66 -9.25 -20.17 10.62
CA GLU A 66 -10.54 -20.60 10.06
C GLU A 66 -10.75 -20.05 8.65
N ALA A 67 -10.39 -18.78 8.41
CA ALA A 67 -10.47 -18.20 7.08
C ALA A 67 -9.58 -18.94 6.07
N LEU A 68 -8.33 -19.27 6.45
CA LEU A 68 -7.40 -20.01 5.59
C LEU A 68 -7.94 -21.39 5.18
N ASP A 69 -8.65 -22.08 6.06
CA ASP A 69 -9.25 -23.40 5.77
C ASP A 69 -10.35 -23.33 4.69
N THR A 70 -10.94 -22.16 4.44
CA THR A 70 -12.03 -21.98 3.47
C THR A 70 -11.57 -21.47 2.10
N ILE A 71 -10.28 -21.15 1.95
CA ILE A 71 -9.75 -20.59 0.71
C ILE A 71 -9.57 -21.71 -0.33
N GLU A 72 -10.06 -21.49 -1.55
CA GLU A 72 -9.72 -22.34 -2.68
C GLU A 72 -8.25 -22.17 -3.06
N ILE A 73 -7.52 -23.27 -3.04
CA ILE A 73 -6.12 -23.31 -3.49
C ILE A 73 -6.10 -23.14 -5.02
N SER A 74 -5.30 -22.19 -5.51
CA SER A 74 -5.12 -21.96 -6.96
C SER A 74 -4.60 -23.21 -7.67
N GLU A 75 -5.06 -23.48 -8.89
CA GLU A 75 -4.55 -24.58 -9.73
C GLU A 75 -3.03 -24.51 -9.95
N ASP A 76 -2.46 -23.31 -9.99
CA ASP A 76 -1.01 -23.11 -10.12
C ASP A 76 -0.23 -23.69 -8.93
N ALA A 77 -0.86 -23.86 -7.77
CA ALA A 77 -0.19 -24.37 -6.57
C ALA A 77 0.05 -25.89 -6.62
N THR A 78 -0.68 -26.64 -7.46
CA THR A 78 -0.50 -28.10 -7.63
C THR A 78 0.94 -28.47 -8.00
N GLN A 79 1.68 -27.57 -8.64
CA GLN A 79 3.09 -27.79 -8.97
C GLN A 79 3.97 -28.03 -7.73
N PHE A 80 3.53 -27.60 -6.53
CA PHE A 80 4.27 -27.70 -5.27
C PHE A 80 3.83 -28.88 -4.39
N ASP A 81 2.82 -29.67 -4.77
CA ASP A 81 2.30 -30.77 -3.94
C ASP A 81 3.38 -31.81 -3.58
N HIS A 82 4.38 -31.97 -4.46
CA HIS A 82 5.53 -32.86 -4.26
C HIS A 82 6.48 -32.43 -3.12
N GLU A 83 6.33 -31.21 -2.59
CA GLU A 83 7.11 -30.71 -1.45
C GLU A 83 6.61 -31.25 -0.11
N TYR A 84 5.36 -31.74 -0.06
CA TYR A 84 4.80 -32.37 1.14
C TYR A 84 5.34 -33.80 1.28
N LYS A 85 6.09 -34.07 2.36
CA LYS A 85 6.65 -35.40 2.68
C LYS A 85 6.07 -35.97 3.96
#